data_AF-A0A094A6Y0-F1
#
_entry.id   AF-A0A094A6Y0-F1
#
_cell.length_a   1.000
_cell.length_b   1.000
_cell.length_c   1.000
_cell.angle_alpha   90.00
_cell.angle_beta   90.00
_cell.angle_gamma   90.00
#
_symmetry.space_group_name_H-M   'P 1'
#
loop_
_entity.id
_entity.type
_entity.pdbx_description
1 polymer ?
#
loop_
_entity_poly.entity_id
_entity_poly.type
_entity_poly.pdbx_seq_one_letter_code
_entity_poly.pdbx_strand_id
1 'polypeptide(L)'
;MTNKPYTAVSAPGKVLLAGGYLVLDRAYTGLVFGLSARIHVLVQDAVTAEGAEPLIVVRSPQFIDAEWRYSTTILGDGAGVAVKQVE
;
A
#
# COMPACT_ATOMS: atom_id res chain seq x y z
N MET A 1 -15.64 15.39 -16.82
CA MET A 1 -14.61 14.59 -16.12
C MET A 1 -15.24 13.24 -15.85
N THR A 2 -14.78 12.17 -16.50
CA THR A 2 -15.29 10.81 -16.30
C THR A 2 -14.91 10.35 -14.89
N ASN A 3 -15.92 10.10 -14.05
CA ASN A 3 -15.70 9.60 -12.69
C ASN A 3 -15.05 8.21 -12.81
N LYS A 4 -13.78 8.10 -12.44
CA LYS A 4 -13.02 6.86 -12.60
C LYS A 4 -13.42 5.94 -11.44
N PRO A 5 -13.93 4.72 -11.69
CA PRO A 5 -14.47 3.87 -10.62
C PRO A 5 -13.40 3.39 -9.62
N TYR A 6 -12.12 3.60 -9.93
CA TYR A 6 -11.00 3.28 -9.08
C TYR A 6 -9.75 4.10 -9.48
N THR A 7 -8.86 4.30 -8.52
CA THR A 7 -7.49 4.78 -8.72
C THR A 7 -6.55 3.58 -8.80
N ALA A 8 -5.76 3.50 -9.87
CA ALA A 8 -4.78 2.45 -10.09
C ALA A 8 -3.37 3.02 -10.08
N VAL A 9 -2.48 2.44 -9.27
CA VAL A 9 -1.06 2.83 -9.19
C VAL A 9 -0.16 1.60 -9.29
N SER A 10 1.08 1.80 -9.71
CA SER A 10 2.08 0.74 -9.69
C SER A 10 3.48 1.26 -9.39
N ALA A 11 4.29 0.43 -8.73
CA ALA A 11 5.68 0.73 -8.38
C ALA A 11 6.61 -0.37 -8.92
N PRO A 12 7.78 -0.01 -9.47
CA PRO A 12 8.77 -0.98 -9.92
C PRO A 12 9.46 -1.65 -8.73
N GLY A 13 9.86 -2.92 -8.90
CA GLY A 13 10.82 -3.58 -8.03
C GLY A 13 12.23 -3.00 -8.20
N LYS A 14 13.17 -3.48 -7.40
CA LYS A 14 14.58 -3.08 -7.46
C LYS A 14 15.50 -4.29 -7.41
N VAL A 15 16.66 -4.19 -8.05
CA VAL A 15 17.74 -5.18 -7.91
C VAL A 15 19.08 -4.47 -7.69
N LEU A 16 19.86 -4.95 -6.73
CA LEU A 16 21.26 -4.56 -6.58
C LEU A 16 22.08 -5.31 -7.63
N LEU A 17 22.45 -4.63 -8.71
CA LEU A 17 23.19 -5.22 -9.82
C LEU A 17 24.68 -5.42 -9.48
N ALA A 18 25.27 -4.46 -8.77
CA ALA A 18 26.69 -4.49 -8.39
C ALA A 18 26.91 -3.90 -6.99
N GLY A 19 27.98 -4.32 -6.34
CA GLY A 19 28.36 -3.93 -4.97
C GLY A 19 28.24 -5.09 -3.98
N GLY A 20 27.17 -5.90 -4.06
CA GLY A 20 26.98 -7.05 -3.18
C GLY A 20 27.12 -6.68 -1.70
N TYR A 21 27.85 -7.48 -0.93
CA TYR A 21 28.13 -7.17 0.48
C TYR A 21 29.13 -6.04 0.70
N LEU A 22 29.86 -5.57 -0.34
CA LEU A 22 30.81 -4.47 -0.18
C LEU A 22 30.11 -3.17 0.25
N VAL A 23 28.84 -3.00 -0.11
CA VAL A 23 28.03 -1.82 0.29
C VAL A 23 27.84 -1.70 1.80
N LEU A 24 28.17 -2.73 2.58
CA LEU A 24 28.17 -2.67 4.04
C LEU A 24 29.33 -1.81 4.58
N ASP A 25 30.40 -1.65 3.81
CA ASP A 25 31.47 -0.70 4.09
C ASP A 25 31.24 0.58 3.26
N ARG A 26 31.29 1.74 3.94
CA ARG A 26 31.04 3.06 3.34
C ARG A 26 32.07 3.43 2.26
N ALA A 27 33.22 2.76 2.21
CA ALA A 27 34.21 2.95 1.16
C ALA A 27 33.72 2.49 -0.23
N TYR A 28 32.68 1.66 -0.31
CA TYR A 28 32.18 1.08 -1.56
C TYR A 28 30.75 1.50 -1.87
N THR A 29 30.45 1.66 -3.17
CA THR A 29 29.12 2.02 -3.68
C THR A 29 28.46 0.85 -4.40
N GLY A 30 27.13 0.77 -4.34
CA GLY A 30 26.33 -0.18 -5.11
C GLY A 30 25.63 0.45 -6.32
N LEU A 31 25.29 -0.37 -7.31
CA LEU A 31 24.47 0.02 -8.47
C LEU A 31 23.13 -0.70 -8.41
N VAL A 32 22.03 0.06 -8.45
CA VAL A 32 20.66 -0.49 -8.35
C VAL A 32 19.86 -0.13 -9.59
N PHE A 33 19.17 -1.11 -10.17
CA PHE A 33 18.24 -0.90 -11.27
C PHE A 33 16.78 -1.07 -10.83
N GLY A 34 15.89 -0.26 -11.41
CA GLY A 34 14.45 -0.49 -11.36
C GLY A 34 14.07 -1.62 -12.31
N LEU A 35 13.20 -2.51 -11.86
CA LEU A 35 12.73 -3.65 -12.63
C LEU A 35 11.39 -3.36 -13.32
N SER A 36 11.12 -4.08 -14.42
CA SER A 36 9.78 -4.15 -15.00
C SER A 36 8.81 -5.00 -14.18
N ALA A 37 9.33 -5.83 -13.26
CA ALA A 37 8.52 -6.50 -12.24
C ALA A 37 7.90 -5.45 -11.31
N ARG A 38 6.57 -5.37 -11.27
CA ARG A 38 5.82 -4.30 -10.61
C ARG A 38 4.86 -4.83 -9.55
N ILE A 39 4.65 -4.02 -8.52
CA ILE A 39 3.54 -4.16 -7.59
C ILE A 39 2.44 -3.21 -8.05
N HIS A 40 1.20 -3.68 -8.03
CA HIS A 40 0.02 -2.93 -8.46
C HIS A 40 -0.96 -2.78 -7.29
N VAL A 41 -1.56 -1.60 -7.17
CA VAL A 41 -2.60 -1.31 -6.17
C VAL A 41 -3.79 -0.67 -6.86
N LEU A 42 -4.98 -1.15 -6.51
CA LEU A 42 -6.26 -0.57 -6.90
C LEU A 42 -6.96 -0.06 -5.64
N VAL A 43 -7.40 1.21 -5.68
CA VAL A 43 -8.17 1.83 -4.60
C VAL A 43 -9.51 2.25 -5.20
N GLN A 44 -10.59 1.87 -4.55
CA GLN A 44 -11.94 2.25 -4.91
C GLN A 44 -12.73 2.57 -3.64
N ASP A 45 -13.76 3.40 -3.77
CA ASP A 45 -14.62 3.70 -2.64
C ASP A 45 -15.32 2.43 -2.15
N ALA A 46 -15.31 2.22 -0.84
CA ALA A 46 -16.05 1.13 -0.23
C ALA A 46 -17.55 1.46 -0.28
N VAL A 47 -18.35 0.53 -0.83
CA VAL A 47 -19.82 0.66 -0.78
C VAL A 47 -20.26 0.22 0.61
N THR A 48 -20.48 1.18 1.51
CA THR A 48 -21.07 0.96 2.82
C THR A 48 -22.57 1.31 2.77
N ALA A 49 -23.40 0.56 3.48
CA ALA A 49 -24.80 0.94 3.68
C ALA A 49 -24.88 2.32 4.35
N GLU A 50 -25.93 3.08 4.09
CA GLU A 50 -26.17 4.36 4.77
C GLU A 50 -26.16 4.16 6.30
N GLY A 51 -25.34 4.97 6.99
CA GLY A 51 -25.18 4.89 8.44
C GLY A 51 -24.21 3.82 8.95
N ALA A 52 -23.58 3.03 8.07
CA ALA A 52 -22.52 2.12 8.48
C ALA A 52 -21.20 2.87 8.74
N GLU A 53 -20.45 2.40 9.74
CA GLU A 53 -19.13 2.94 10.07
C GLU A 53 -18.14 2.76 8.90
N PRO A 54 -17.25 3.73 8.64
CA PRO A 54 -16.32 3.63 7.53
C PRO A 54 -15.29 2.52 7.75
N LEU A 55 -15.15 1.67 6.74
CA LEU A 55 -14.30 0.47 6.77
C LEU A 55 -13.27 0.51 5.65
N ILE A 56 -12.01 0.25 5.98
CA ILE A 56 -10.94 -0.02 5.01
C ILE A 56 -10.77 -1.53 4.90
N VAL A 57 -10.85 -2.06 3.68
CA VAL A 57 -10.57 -3.47 3.38
C VAL A 57 -9.35 -3.54 2.47
N VAL A 58 -8.30 -4.21 2.95
CA VAL A 58 -7.06 -4.44 2.20
C VAL A 58 -7.02 -5.90 1.78
N ARG A 59 -6.90 -6.16 0.48
CA ARG A 59 -6.78 -7.51 -0.09
C ARG A 59 -5.45 -7.65 -0.79
N SER A 60 -4.69 -8.70 -0.47
CA SER A 60 -3.39 -8.95 -1.10
C SER A 60 -3.30 -10.40 -1.58
N PRO A 61 -3.57 -10.67 -2.87
CA PRO A 61 -3.55 -12.03 -3.43
C PRO A 61 -2.16 -12.70 -3.40
N GLN A 62 -1.12 -11.97 -3.01
CA GLN A 62 0.24 -12.48 -2.83
C GLN A 62 0.40 -13.35 -1.57
N PHE A 63 -0.55 -13.28 -0.63
CA PHE A 63 -0.53 -14.00 0.63
C PHE A 63 -1.77 -14.90 0.75
N ILE A 64 -1.68 -15.93 1.59
CA ILE A 64 -2.78 -16.86 1.86
C ILE A 64 -3.76 -16.19 2.85
N ASP A 65 -5.06 -16.28 2.57
CA ASP A 65 -6.15 -15.73 3.40
C ASP A 65 -5.96 -14.25 3.77
N ALA A 66 -5.46 -13.48 2.81
CA ALA A 66 -4.95 -12.13 3.02
C ALA A 66 -5.98 -11.05 2.73
N GLU A 67 -6.96 -10.98 3.61
CA GLU A 67 -7.86 -9.85 3.76
C GLU A 67 -7.68 -9.26 5.16
N TRP A 68 -7.40 -7.96 5.24
CA TRP A 68 -7.37 -7.22 6.50
C TRP A 68 -8.44 -6.16 6.50
N ARG A 69 -9.13 -6.04 7.63
CA ARG A 69 -10.25 -5.12 7.79
C ARG A 69 -9.91 -4.15 8.91
N TYR A 70 -10.14 -2.87 8.65
CA TYR A 70 -9.86 -1.80 9.61
C TYR A 70 -11.07 -0.89 9.76
N SER A 71 -11.55 -0.72 10.99
CA SER A 71 -12.49 0.34 11.31
C SER A 71 -11.75 1.67 11.40
N THR A 72 -12.42 2.74 10.99
CA THR A 72 -11.87 4.09 11.02
C THR A 72 -12.79 5.05 11.75
N THR A 73 -12.20 5.94 12.53
CA THR A 73 -12.93 6.99 13.23
C THR A 73 -12.21 8.30 12.98
N ILE A 74 -12.92 9.28 12.40
CA ILE A 74 -12.40 10.63 12.24
C ILE A 74 -12.38 11.28 13.63
N LEU A 75 -11.20 11.72 14.05
CA LEU A 75 -11.03 12.40 15.34
C LEU A 75 -11.42 13.88 15.19
N GLY A 76 -12.01 14.44 16.25
CA GLY A 76 -12.36 15.86 16.31
C GLY A 76 -11.16 16.79 16.17
N ASP A 77 -11.43 18.08 15.94
CA ASP A 77 -10.44 19.16 15.95
C ASP A 77 -9.26 18.98 14.97
N GLY A 78 -9.48 18.23 13.89
CA GLY A 78 -8.44 17.96 12.89
C GLY A 78 -7.32 17.05 13.39
N ALA A 79 -7.55 16.33 14.50
CA ALA A 79 -6.57 15.42 15.10
C ALA A 79 -6.27 14.18 14.23
N GLY A 80 -6.97 14.00 13.10
CA GLY A 80 -6.69 12.98 12.09
C GLY A 80 -7.71 11.84 12.10
N VAL A 81 -7.25 10.64 11.76
CA VAL A 81 -8.07 9.44 11.67
C VAL A 81 -7.48 8.36 12.56
N ALA A 82 -8.28 7.83 13.49
CA ALA A 82 -7.94 6.62 14.24
C ALA A 82 -8.30 5.39 13.40
N VAL A 83 -7.39 4.42 13.37
CA VAL A 83 -7.55 3.18 12.61
C VAL A 83 -7.36 2.01 13.56
N LYS A 84 -8.31 1.07 13.58
CA LYS A 84 -8.24 -0.14 14.39
C LYS A 84 -8.49 -1.36 13.51
N GLN A 85 -7.59 -2.34 13.57
CA GLN A 85 -7.82 -3.63 12.91
C GLN A 85 -8.94 -4.39 13.65
N VAL A 86 -9.89 -4.93 12.89
CA VAL A 86 -11.05 -5.64 13.43
C VAL A 86 -10.87 -7.17 13.36
N GLU A 87 -10.16 -7.67 12.35
CA GLU A 87 -9.78 -9.07 12.14
C GLU A 87 -8.38 -9.15 11.52
#